data_AF-X1TAF8-F1
#
_entry.id   AF-X1TAF8-F1
#
_cell.length_a   1.000
_cell.length_b   1.000
_cell.length_c   1.000
_cell.angle_alpha   90.00
_cell.angle_beta   90.00
_cell.angle_gamma   90.00
#
_symmetry.space_group_name_H-M   'P 1'
#
loop_
_entity.id
_entity.type
_entity.pdbx_description
1 polymer ?
#
loop_
_entity_poly.entity_id
_entity_poly.type
_entity_poly.pdbx_seq_one_letter_code
_entity_poly.pdbx_strand_id
1 'polypeptide(L)' 'MRLTKTLAIAFETVGCLVVLTGIIIEVSLRAPLGYILITSGACIVAVGGMIFAKLLRKP' A
#
# COMPACT_ATOMS: atom_id res chain seq x y z
N MET A 1 -21.12 2.51 4.30
CA MET A 1 -20.21 1.33 4.35
C MET A 1 -19.59 0.94 3.01
N ARG A 2 -20.25 1.12 1.85
CA ARG A 2 -19.61 0.83 0.54
C ARG A 2 -18.39 1.71 0.26
N LEU A 3 -18.48 3.02 0.52
CA LEU A 3 -17.38 3.95 0.29
C LEU A 3 -16.11 3.60 1.09
N THR A 4 -16.26 3.24 2.37
CA THR A 4 -15.15 2.84 3.23
C THR A 4 -14.49 1.53 2.75
N LYS A 5 -15.30 0.57 2.27
CA LYS A 5 -14.79 -0.67 1.63
C LYS A 5 -14.00 -0.36 0.36
N THR A 6 -14.55 0.47 -0.53
CA THR A 6 -13.86 0.89 -1.75
C THR A 6 -12.56 1.63 -1.44
N LEU A 7 -12.55 2.47 -0.40
CA LEU A 7 -11.37 3.20 0.02
C LEU A 7 -10.27 2.27 0.55
N ALA A 8 -10.62 1.27 1.37
CA ALA A 8 -9.68 0.27 1.85
C ALA A 8 -9.04 -0.51 0.68
N ILE A 9 -9.86 -0.97 -0.26
CA ILE A 9 -9.39 -1.69 -1.45
C ILE A 9 -8.49 -0.79 -2.31
N ALA A 10 -8.87 0.48 -2.51
CA ALA A 10 -8.08 1.44 -3.28
C ALA A 10 -6.71 1.71 -2.64
N PHE A 11 -6.64 1.81 -1.31
CA PHE A 11 -5.36 1.97 -0.61
C PHE A 11 -4.48 0.73 -0.77
N GLU A 12 -5.06 -0.46 -0.68
CA GLU A 12 -4.32 -1.72 -0.81
C GLU A 12 -3.78 -1.91 -2.24
N THR A 13 -4.59 -1.62 -3.26
CA THR A 13 -4.16 -1.72 -4.66
C THR A 13 -3.07 -0.69 -4.99
N VAL A 14 -3.25 0.57 -4.60
CA VAL A 14 -2.24 1.61 -4.82
C VAL A 14 -0.95 1.29 -4.07
N GLY A 15 -1.03 0.87 -2.81
CA GLY A 15 0.13 0.48 -2.01
C GLY A 15 0.92 -0.67 -2.65
N CYS A 16 0.24 -1.72 -3.12
CA CYS A 16 0.88 -2.83 -3.84
C CYS A 16 1.58 -2.39 -5.13
N LEU A 17 0.95 -1.50 -5.91
CA LEU A 17 1.56 -0.97 -7.12
C LEU A 17 2.82 -0.16 -6.82
N VAL A 18 2.80 0.68 -5.78
CA VAL A 18 3.98 1.46 -5.36
C VAL A 18 5.11 0.54 -4.90
N VAL A 19 4.81 -0.53 -4.16
CA VAL A 19 5.81 -1.54 -3.77
C VAL A 19 6.41 -2.21 -5.01
N LEU A 20 5.57 -2.67 -5.95
CA LEU A 20 6.04 -3.29 -7.19
C LEU A 20 6.94 -2.34 -8.00
N THR A 21 6.55 -1.07 -8.13
CA THR A 21 7.38 -0.05 -8.78
C THR A 21 8.71 0.13 -8.07
N GLY A 22 8.73 0.18 -6.74
CA GLY A 22 9.96 0.28 -5.95
C GLY A 22 10.88 -0.93 -6.15
N ILE A 23 10.35 -2.15 -6.22
CA ILE A 23 11.11 -3.37 -6.52
C ILE A 23 11.72 -3.30 -7.93
N ILE A 24 10.92 -2.91 -8.94
CA ILE A 24 11.41 -2.77 -10.32
C ILE A 24 12.56 -1.75 -10.38
N ILE A 25 12.43 -0.64 -9.66
CA ILE A 25 13.47 0.40 -9.57
C ILE A 25 14.74 -0.15 -8.91
N GLU A 26 14.66 -0.82 -7.76
CA GLU A 26 15.82 -1.44 -7.11
C GLU A 26 16.52 -2.43 -8.06
N VAL A 27 15.75 -3.30 -8.73
CA VAL A 27 16.30 -4.32 -9.63
C VAL A 27 16.95 -3.70 -10.86
N SER A 28 16.34 -2.65 -11.44
CA SER A 28 16.81 -2.06 -12.70
C SER A 28 17.98 -1.09 -12.50
N LEU A 29 17.93 -0.29 -11.44
CA LEU A 29 18.87 0.81 -11.22
C LEU A 29 19.95 0.45 -10.19
N ARG A 30 19.74 -0.61 -9.39
CA ARG A 30 20.60 -0.98 -8.22
C ARG A 30 20.89 0.22 -7.31
N ALA A 31 20.01 1.21 -7.33
CA ALA A 31 20.14 2.45 -6.61
C ALA A 31 19.19 2.40 -5.40
N PRO A 32 19.64 2.82 -4.20
CA PRO A 32 18.92 2.64 -2.92
C PRO A 32 17.62 3.46 -2.78
N LEU A 33 17.13 4.04 -3.87
CA LEU A 33 15.90 4.83 -3.91
C LEU A 33 14.65 3.96 -3.97
N GLY A 34 14.74 2.75 -4.52
CA GLY A 34 13.60 1.85 -4.60
C GLY A 34 13.19 1.32 -3.22
N TYR A 35 14.12 1.22 -2.25
CA TYR A 35 13.80 0.91 -0.86
C TYR A 35 12.82 1.93 -0.25
N ILE A 36 13.02 3.22 -0.49
CA ILE A 36 12.14 4.29 0.00
C ILE A 36 10.72 4.11 -0.56
N LEU A 37 10.62 3.79 -1.86
CA LEU A 37 9.34 3.51 -2.51
C LEU A 37 8.66 2.27 -1.92
N ILE A 38 9.40 1.18 -1.72
CA ILE A 38 8.89 -0.04 -1.10
C ILE A 38 8.34 0.26 0.31
N THR A 39 9.11 0.97 1.15
CA THR A 39 8.66 1.34 2.50
C THR A 39 7.41 2.21 2.45
N SER A 40 7.38 3.22 1.57
CA SER A 40 6.21 4.09 1.43
C SER A 40 4.95 3.33 1.00
N GLY A 41 5.08 2.41 0.04
CA GLY A 41 3.98 1.55 -0.42
C GLY A 41 3.48 0.63 0.69
N ALA A 42 4.38 0.05 1.49
CA ALA A 42 4.01 -0.77 2.65
C ALA A 42 3.22 0.03 3.71
N CYS A 43 3.59 1.30 3.96
CA CYS A 43 2.83 2.18 4.84
C CYS A 43 1.41 2.44 4.32
N ILE A 44 1.25 2.66 3.02
CA ILE A 44 -0.07 2.86 2.38
C ILE A 44 -0.95 1.62 2.57
N VAL A 45 -0.41 0.42 2.33
CA VAL A 45 -1.11 -0.85 2.58
C VAL A 45 -1.53 -0.98 4.05
N ALA A 46 -0.63 -0.66 4.98
CA ALA A 46 -0.92 -0.75 6.42
C ALA A 46 -2.07 0.19 6.84
N VAL A 47 -2.14 1.40 6.27
CA VAL A 47 -3.25 2.34 6.50
C VAL A 47 -4.56 1.77 5.94
N GLY A 48 -4.55 1.21 4.73
CA GLY A 48 -5.72 0.54 4.14
C GLY A 48 -6.25 -0.60 5.02
N GLY A 49 -5.35 -1.45 5.52
CA GLY A 49 -5.68 -2.52 6.44
C GLY A 49 -6.26 -2.04 7.78
N MET A 50 -5.72 -0.94 8.35
CA MET A 50 -6.26 -0.34 9.57
C MET A 50 -7.67 0.25 9.36
N ILE A 51 -7.90 0.90 8.21
CA ILE A 51 -9.24 1.40 7.84
C ILE A 51 -10.22 0.23 7.79
N PHE A 52 -9.83 -0.91 7.21
CA PHE A 52 -10.67 -2.11 7.20
C PHE A 52 -10.92 -2.67 8.61
N ALA A 53 -9.86 -2.85 9.39
CA ALA A 53 -9.94 -3.46 10.71
C ALA A 53 -10.73 -2.63 11.73
N LYS A 54 -10.62 -1.30 11.70
CA LYS A 54 -11.28 -0.41 12.67
C LYS A 54 -12.64 0.11 12.22
N LEU A 55 -12.82 0.37 10.92
CA LEU A 55 -14.02 1.07 10.42
C LEU A 55 -15.01 0.13 9.71
N LEU A 56 -14.56 -1.04 9.25
CA LEU A 56 -15.40 -1.98 8.50
C LEU A 56 -15.68 -3.28 9.25
N ARG A 57 -14.71 -3.78 10.01
CA ARG A 57 -14.89 -4.95 10.87
C ARG A 57 -15.56 -4.52 12.17
N LYS A 58 -16.88 -4.76 12.29
CA LYS A 58 -17.56 -4.76 13.60
C LYS A 58 -17.21 -6.07 14.33
N PRO A 59 -17.15 -6.06 15.67
CA PRO A 59 -16.93 -7.27 16.47
C PRO A 59 -17.98 -8.34 16.19
#